data_AF-A0A1G8SMA5-F1
#
_entry.id   AF-A0A1G8SMA5-F1
#
_cell.length_a   1.000
_cell.length_b   1.000
_cell.length_c   1.000
_cell.angle_alpha   90.00
_cell.angle_beta   90.00
_cell.angle_gamma   90.00
#
_symmetry.space_group_name_H-M   'P 1'
#
loop_
_entity.id
_entity.type
_entity.pdbx_description
1 polymer ?
#
loop_
_entity_poly.entity_id
_entity_poly.type
_entity_poly.pdbx_seq_one_letter_code
_entity_poly.pdbx_strand_id
1 'polypeptide(L)' 'AGDSVCDYFLKKREEGKPYRVAMFAAYNKFLRIYHSRVSALLNETEA' A
#
# COMPACT_ATOMS: atom_id res chain seq x y z
N ALA A 1 -12.15 5.92 9.36
CA ALA A 1 -11.55 4.65 8.92
C ALA A 1 -10.10 4.94 8.54
N GLY A 2 -9.14 4.21 9.12
CA GLY A 2 -7.70 4.44 8.89
C GLY A 2 -7.28 4.08 7.46
N ASP A 3 -6.23 4.73 6.96
CA ASP A 3 -5.61 4.35 5.69
C ASP A 3 -4.96 2.96 5.83
N SER A 4 -5.41 2.01 5.00
CA SER A 4 -4.93 0.62 5.01
C SER A 4 -3.41 0.45 4.84
N VAL A 5 -2.72 1.43 4.25
CA VAL A 5 -1.27 1.46 4.12
C VAL A 5 -0.62 1.92 5.43
N CYS A 6 -1.19 2.94 6.07
CA CYS A 6 -0.74 3.42 7.37
C CYS A 6 -0.91 2.36 8.46
N ASP A 7 -2.06 1.69 8.51
CA ASP A 7 -2.32 0.62 9.47
C ASP A 7 -1.34 -0.55 9.27
N TYR A 8 -1.03 -0.89 8.02
CA TYR A 8 -0.04 -1.91 7.71
C TYR A 8 1.39 -1.49 8.10
N PHE A 9 1.75 -0.23 7.89
CA PHE A 9 3.03 0.31 8.34
C PHE A 9 3.18 0.23 9.86
N LEU A 10 2.17 0.66 10.61
CA LEU A 10 2.16 0.61 12.08
C LEU A 10 2.28 -0.82 12.59
N LYS A 11 1.51 -1.75 12.01
CA LYS A 11 1.65 -3.19 12.31
C LYS A 11 3.07 -3.69 12.10
N LYS A 12 3.74 -3.29 11.01
CA LYS A 12 5.13 -3.68 10.75
C LYS A 12 6.12 -3.06 11.74
N ARG A 13 5.81 -1.90 12.32
CA ARG A 13 6.59 -1.29 13.39
C ARG A 13 6.38 -2.01 14.72
N GLU A 14 5.15 -2.43 15.02
CA GLU A 14 4.81 -3.22 16.22
C GLU A 14 5.46 -4.61 16.20
N GLU A 15 5.62 -5.21 15.01
CA GLU A 15 6.40 -6.46 14.80
C GLU A 15 7.92 -6.27 15.05
N GLY A 16 8.38 -5.07 15.41
CA GLY A 16 9.79 -4.77 15.68
C GLY A 16 10.65 -4.58 14.43
N LYS A 17 10.05 -4.44 13.23
CA LYS A 17 10.84 -4.26 12.01
C LYS A 17 11.51 -2.88 11.98
N PRO A 18 12.77 -2.80 11.50
CA PRO A 18 13.42 -1.51 11.27
C PRO A 18 12.58 -0.58 10.40
N TYR A 19 12.62 0.71 10.69
CA TYR A 19 11.81 1.74 10.02
C TYR A 19 11.78 1.60 8.49
N ARG A 20 12.97 1.50 7.87
CA ARG A 20 13.10 1.40 6.40
C ARG A 20 12.45 0.15 5.85
N VAL A 21 12.55 -0.99 6.56
CA VAL A 21 11.92 -2.24 6.15
C VAL A 21 10.40 -2.14 6.23
N ALA A 22 9.87 -1.55 7.30
CA ALA A 22 8.44 -1.30 7.44
C ALA A 22 7.94 -0.33 6.34
N MET A 23 8.69 0.72 6.03
CA MET A 23 8.38 1.68 4.96
C MET A 23 8.33 1.03 3.58
N PHE A 24 9.35 0.23 3.22
CA PHE A 24 9.34 -0.47 1.94
C PHE A 24 8.17 -1.47 1.84
N ALA A 25 7.83 -2.15 2.93
CA ALA A 25 6.68 -3.05 2.96
C ALA A 25 5.35 -2.30 2.76
N ALA A 26 5.19 -1.15 3.41
CA ALA A 26 4.01 -0.29 3.24
C ALA A 26 3.94 0.28 1.81
N TYR A 27 5.06 0.70 1.24
CA TYR A 27 5.14 1.18 -0.14
C TYR A 27 4.73 0.11 -1.16
N ASN A 28 5.19 -1.13 -0.98
CA ASN A 28 4.77 -2.25 -1.82
C ASN A 28 3.25 -2.52 -1.72
N LYS A 29 2.67 -2.37 -0.52
CA LYS A 29 1.21 -2.49 -0.34
C LYS A 29 0.46 -1.35 -1.04
N PHE A 30 0.96 -0.12 -0.93
CA PHE A 30 0.42 1.05 -1.62
C PHE A 30 0.41 0.84 -3.14
N LEU A 31 1.56 0.45 -3.72
CA LEU A 31 1.67 0.21 -5.16
C LEU A 31 0.68 -0.83 -5.65
N ARG A 32 0.47 -1.93 -4.89
CA ARG A 32 -0.49 -2.97 -5.26
C ARG A 32 -1.92 -2.44 -5.32
N ILE A 33 -2.33 -1.64 -4.33
CA ILE A 33 -3.66 -1.04 -4.27
C ILE A 33 -3.82 0.00 -5.38
N TYR A 34 -2.83 0.88 -5.53
CA TYR A 34 -2.86 1.96 -6.51
C TYR A 34 -2.88 1.42 -7.93
N HIS A 35 -1.97 0.49 -8.26
CA HIS A 35 -1.92 -0.13 -9.57
C HIS A 35 -3.24 -0.81 -9.91
N SER A 36 -3.80 -1.63 -9.03
CA SER A 36 -5.09 -2.30 -9.30
C SER A 36 -6.22 -1.31 -9.58
N ARG A 37 -6.30 -0.20 -8.82
CA ARG A 37 -7.33 0.83 -9.02
C ARG A 37 -7.12 1.59 -10.32
N VAL A 38 -5.89 1.99 -10.61
CA VAL A 38 -5.56 2.75 -11.81
C VAL A 38 -5.73 1.91 -13.06
N SER A 39 -5.32 0.64 -13.06
CA SER A 39 -5.56 -0.26 -14.19
C SER A 39 -7.05 -0.49 -14.44
N ALA A 40 -7.87 -0.61 -13.38
CA ALA A 40 -9.32 -0.74 -13.55
C ALA A 40 -9.92 0.53 -14.19
N LEU A 41 -9.55 1.70 -13.68
CA LEU A 41 -9.97 2.99 -14.24
C LEU A 41 -9.53 3.16 -15.69
N LEU A 42 -8.27 2.87 -16.01
CA LEU A 42 -7.75 2.94 -17.38
C LEU A 42 -8.55 2.04 -18.32
N ASN A 43 -8.77 0.78 -17.94
CA ASN A 43 -9.56 -0.16 -18.73
C ASN A 43 -11.02 0.29 -18.92
N GLU A 44 -11.61 0.99 -17.96
CA GLU A 44 -12.96 1.57 -18.08
C GLU A 44 -12.99 2.81 -18.98
N THR A 45 -11.92 3.62 -18.98
CA THR A 45 -11.85 4.87 -19.75
C THR A 45 -11.29 4.72 -21.17
N GLU A 46 -10.52 3.66 -21.43
CA GLU A 46 -9.91 3.37 -22.74
C GLU A 46 -10.72 2.35 -23.56
N ALA A 47 -11.80 1.80 -23.00
CA ALA A 47 -12.78 0.95 -23.70
C ALA A 47 -13.91 1.75 -24.33
#